data_AF-A0A263PUK2-F1
#
_entry.id   AF-A0A263PUK2-F1
#
_cell.length_a   1.000
_cell.length_b   1.000
_cell.length_c   1.000
_cell.angle_alpha   90.00
_cell.angle_beta   90.00
_cell.angle_gamma   90.00
#
_symmetry.space_group_name_H-M   'P 1'
#
loop_
_entity.id
_entity.type
_entity.pdbx_description
1 polymer ?
#
loop_
_entity_poly.entity_id
_entity_poly.type
_entity_poly.pdbx_seq_one_letter_code
_entity_poly.pdbx_strand_id
1 'polypeptide(L)'
;MAATAADTSDWRVRVLMRERVLRLSRPDSKERLNFCYWRPSTGWDARGYMAACHLLRDVKFSQQRQIDPHLLDVLFIMQVWLQAYGQPSDIQILSGYRTPEHNGRLEGAAKNSLHMQGRAADIHIPGMSTQVLANMGKMIAVGGVGLYPSRGFIHVDTGSLRSWVG
;
A
#
# COMPACT_ATOMS: atom_id res chain seq x y z
N MET A 1 -0.69 32.41 0.62
CA MET A 1 -0.61 31.64 1.88
C MET A 1 0.70 30.89 1.87
N ALA A 2 1.59 31.16 2.82
CA ALA A 2 2.88 30.50 2.91
C ALA A 2 2.68 29.03 3.26
N ALA A 3 3.23 28.12 2.45
CA ALA A 3 3.31 26.71 2.80
C ALA A 3 4.10 26.59 4.10
N THR A 4 3.51 25.99 5.13
CA THR A 4 4.24 25.64 6.34
C THR A 4 5.40 24.73 5.95
N ALA A 5 6.62 25.11 6.32
CA ALA A 5 7.80 24.27 6.08
C ALA A 5 7.55 22.92 6.78
N ALA A 6 7.61 21.83 6.02
CA ALA A 6 7.40 20.50 6.57
C ALA A 6 8.48 20.22 7.64
N ASP A 7 8.09 19.70 8.80
CA ASP A 7 9.03 19.26 9.83
C ASP A 7 9.86 18.10 9.28
N THR A 8 11.11 18.40 8.94
CA THR A 8 12.05 17.44 8.34
C THR A 8 12.70 16.51 9.36
N SER A 9 12.40 16.65 10.66
CA SER A 9 12.89 15.76 11.70
C SER A 9 12.32 14.34 11.55
N ASP A 10 11.06 14.22 11.10
CA ASP A 10 10.41 12.96 10.78
C ASP A 10 11.01 12.33 9.52
N TRP A 11 11.59 11.14 9.68
CA TRP A 11 12.21 10.41 8.57
C TRP A 11 11.21 10.06 7.47
N ARG A 12 9.92 9.87 7.80
CA ARG A 12 8.85 9.60 6.83
C ARG A 12 8.64 10.80 5.92
N VAL A 13 8.62 12.01 6.49
CA VAL A 13 8.54 13.25 5.73
C VAL A 13 9.71 13.35 4.76
N ARG A 14 10.94 13.11 5.22
CA ARG A 14 12.13 13.11 4.34
C ARG A 14 12.02 12.11 3.19
N VAL A 15 11.45 10.93 3.42
CA VAL A 15 11.18 9.95 2.35
C VAL A 15 10.13 10.50 1.38
N LEU A 16 9.03 11.06 1.88
CA LEU A 16 7.91 11.57 1.07
C LEU A 16 8.20 12.87 0.31
N MET A 17 9.29 13.57 0.62
CA MET A 17 9.74 14.77 -0.09
C MET A 17 10.48 14.50 -1.42
N ARG A 18 10.63 13.22 -1.81
CA ARG A 18 11.19 12.85 -3.13
C ARG A 18 10.08 12.51 -4.12
N GLU A 19 10.43 12.29 -5.39
CA GLU A 19 9.49 11.75 -6.37
C GLU A 19 8.98 10.37 -5.92
N ARG A 20 7.65 10.23 -5.86
CA ARG A 20 7.02 9.03 -5.31
C ARG A 20 6.69 8.07 -6.44
N VAL A 21 7.67 7.23 -6.75
CA VAL A 21 7.60 6.19 -7.79
C VAL A 21 7.39 4.83 -7.15
N LEU A 22 6.32 4.16 -7.54
CA LEU A 22 5.96 2.82 -7.08
C LEU A 22 6.13 1.79 -8.19
N ARG A 23 6.78 0.68 -7.85
CA ARG A 23 6.93 -0.52 -8.66
C ARG A 23 6.15 -1.63 -7.98
N LEU A 24 4.98 -1.91 -8.54
CA LEU A 24 4.03 -2.85 -7.98
C LEU A 24 3.66 -3.91 -9.02
N SER A 25 3.40 -5.13 -8.57
CA SER A 25 2.84 -6.18 -9.39
C SER A 25 1.52 -6.70 -8.81
N ARG A 26 0.65 -7.21 -9.67
CA ARG A 26 -0.65 -7.78 -9.32
C ARG A 26 -0.73 -9.18 -9.93
N PRO A 27 -0.35 -10.26 -9.20
CA PRO A 27 -0.31 -11.62 -9.73
C PRO A 27 -1.63 -12.06 -10.36
N ASP A 28 -2.76 -11.73 -9.74
CA ASP A 28 -4.12 -12.07 -10.19
C ASP A 28 -4.45 -11.59 -11.61
N SER A 29 -3.93 -10.43 -12.02
CA SER A 29 -4.12 -9.87 -13.36
C SER A 29 -2.87 -9.93 -14.23
N LYS A 30 -1.75 -10.46 -13.70
CA LYS A 30 -0.42 -10.51 -14.32
C LYS A 30 0.13 -9.12 -14.70
N GLU A 31 -0.38 -8.06 -14.09
CA GLU A 31 0.06 -6.69 -14.34
C GLU A 31 1.28 -6.37 -13.48
N ARG A 32 2.25 -5.65 -14.06
CA ARG A 32 3.35 -5.01 -13.33
C ARG A 32 3.48 -3.58 -13.82
N LEU A 33 3.36 -2.62 -12.91
CA LEU A 33 3.41 -1.20 -13.23
C LEU A 33 4.54 -0.51 -12.48
N ASN A 34 5.14 0.46 -13.16
CA ASN A 34 6.08 1.42 -12.60
C ASN A 34 5.53 2.82 -12.87
N PHE A 35 5.05 3.50 -11.83
CA PHE A 35 4.37 4.79 -11.99
C PHE A 35 4.77 5.79 -10.90
N CYS A 36 4.85 7.06 -11.29
CA CYS A 36 5.01 8.18 -10.36
C CYS A 36 3.63 8.74 -10.04
N TYR A 37 3.25 8.85 -8.77
CA TYR A 37 1.95 9.44 -8.38
C TYR A 37 2.06 10.86 -7.80
N TRP A 38 3.27 11.28 -7.42
CA TRP A 38 3.51 12.62 -6.89
C TRP A 38 4.96 13.06 -7.10
N ARG A 39 5.18 14.35 -7.41
CA ARG A 39 6.49 14.98 -7.54
C ARG A 39 6.56 16.26 -6.70
N PRO A 40 7.72 16.59 -6.09
CA PRO A 40 7.88 17.84 -5.35
C PRO A 40 7.65 19.09 -6.21
N SER A 41 8.06 19.05 -7.48
CA SER A 41 8.00 20.19 -8.40
C SER A 41 6.61 20.46 -8.97
N THR A 42 5.82 19.41 -9.21
CA THR A 42 4.52 19.53 -9.93
C THR A 42 3.33 19.06 -9.11
N GLY A 43 3.54 18.47 -7.93
CA GLY A 43 2.49 17.87 -7.12
C GLY A 43 1.99 16.54 -7.70
N TRP A 44 0.67 16.34 -7.67
CA TRP A 44 0.02 15.11 -8.11
C TRP A 44 0.26 14.78 -9.59
N ASP A 45 0.65 13.54 -9.86
CA ASP A 45 0.66 12.98 -11.22
C ASP A 45 -0.63 12.17 -11.43
N ALA A 46 -1.60 12.79 -12.10
CA ALA A 46 -2.92 12.20 -12.30
C ALA A 46 -2.87 10.85 -13.04
N ARG A 47 -1.96 10.68 -14.00
CA ARG A 47 -1.84 9.42 -14.75
C ARG A 47 -1.30 8.31 -13.87
N GLY A 48 -0.27 8.59 -13.08
CA GLY A 48 0.27 7.60 -12.16
C GLY A 48 -0.67 7.28 -10.99
N TYR A 49 -1.40 8.26 -10.48
CA TYR A 49 -2.44 8.01 -9.48
C TYR A 49 -3.57 7.12 -10.04
N MET A 50 -4.03 7.38 -11.27
CA MET A 50 -5.00 6.52 -11.93
C MET A 50 -4.45 5.10 -12.19
N ALA A 51 -3.17 4.97 -12.55
CA ALA A 51 -2.51 3.68 -12.68
C ALA A 51 -2.49 2.91 -11.35
N ALA A 52 -2.28 3.61 -10.22
CA ALA A 52 -2.36 3.04 -8.88
C ALA A 52 -3.78 2.52 -8.59
N CYS A 53 -4.80 3.34 -8.84
CA CYS A 53 -6.20 2.97 -8.63
C CYS A 53 -6.61 1.75 -9.46
N HIS A 54 -6.16 1.70 -10.72
CA HIS A 54 -6.37 0.55 -11.59
C HIS A 54 -5.65 -0.69 -11.07
N LEU A 55 -4.38 -0.62 -10.67
CA LEU A 55 -3.65 -1.80 -10.19
C LEU A 55 -4.21 -2.37 -8.88
N LEU A 56 -4.62 -1.50 -7.96
CA LEU A 56 -5.23 -1.88 -6.68
C LEU A 56 -6.72 -2.17 -6.79
N ARG A 57 -7.32 -2.15 -7.99
CA ARG A 57 -8.74 -2.44 -8.17
C ARG A 57 -9.15 -3.83 -7.68
N ASP A 58 -10.46 -4.02 -7.60
CA ASP A 58 -11.03 -5.35 -7.48
C ASP A 58 -10.94 -6.06 -8.83
N VAL A 59 -9.93 -6.90 -9.00
CA VAL A 59 -9.68 -7.62 -10.26
C VAL A 59 -10.81 -8.60 -10.56
N LYS A 60 -11.41 -9.23 -9.54
CA LYS A 60 -12.45 -10.26 -9.74
C LYS A 60 -13.75 -9.67 -10.27
N PHE A 61 -14.05 -8.43 -9.88
CA PHE A 61 -15.25 -7.72 -10.29
C PHE A 61 -14.98 -6.62 -11.33
N SER A 62 -13.73 -6.44 -11.74
CA SER A 62 -13.30 -5.38 -12.66
C SER A 62 -13.76 -3.98 -12.24
N GLN A 63 -13.81 -3.72 -10.94
CA GLN A 63 -14.24 -2.44 -10.38
C GLN A 63 -13.07 -1.73 -9.71
N GLN A 64 -12.79 -0.52 -10.18
CA GLN A 64 -11.82 0.38 -9.57
C GLN A 64 -12.50 1.39 -8.65
N ARG A 65 -11.73 1.91 -7.70
CA ARG A 65 -12.10 3.02 -6.82
C ARG A 65 -10.88 3.91 -6.63
N GLN A 66 -11.11 5.16 -6.22
CA GLN A 66 -10.05 5.98 -5.65
C GLN A 66 -9.37 5.24 -4.48
N ILE A 67 -8.05 5.21 -4.51
CA ILE A 67 -7.22 4.63 -3.47
C ILE A 67 -6.70 5.75 -2.60
N ASP A 68 -6.73 5.54 -1.28
CA ASP A 68 -6.21 6.52 -0.34
C ASP A 68 -4.72 6.83 -0.62
N PRO A 69 -4.38 8.10 -0.92
CA PRO A 69 -3.00 8.59 -0.98
C PRO A 69 -2.07 8.06 0.10
N HIS A 70 -2.54 7.98 1.35
CA HIS A 70 -1.73 7.55 2.47
C HIS A 70 -1.38 6.07 2.40
N LEU A 71 -2.22 5.24 1.77
CA LEU A 71 -1.89 3.84 1.51
C LEU A 71 -0.74 3.74 0.50
N LEU A 72 -0.76 4.57 -0.54
CA LEU A 72 0.34 4.64 -1.52
C LEU A 72 1.63 5.11 -0.84
N ASP A 73 1.56 6.09 0.06
CA ASP A 73 2.69 6.56 0.85
C ASP A 73 3.28 5.46 1.74
N VAL A 74 2.45 4.61 2.38
CA VAL A 74 2.90 3.44 3.15
C VAL A 74 3.69 2.48 2.25
N LEU A 75 3.12 2.09 1.11
CA LEU A 75 3.78 1.18 0.15
C LEU A 75 5.09 1.78 -0.37
N PHE A 76 5.11 3.09 -0.63
CA PHE A 76 6.27 3.80 -1.12
C PHE A 76 7.39 3.84 -0.07
N ILE A 77 7.06 4.15 1.19
CA ILE A 77 8.04 4.15 2.28
C ILE A 77 8.65 2.75 2.45
N MET A 78 7.82 1.70 2.43
CA MET A 78 8.32 0.31 2.50
C MET A 78 9.27 0.02 1.34
N GLN A 79 8.89 0.37 0.11
CA GLN A 79 9.71 0.16 -1.08
C GLN A 79 11.06 0.86 -0.98
N VAL A 80 11.08 2.14 -0.59
CA VAL A 80 12.30 2.93 -0.45
C VAL A 80 13.22 2.36 0.62
N TRP A 81 12.66 1.93 1.76
CA TRP A 81 13.44 1.31 2.83
C TRP A 81 14.09 0.01 2.34
N LEU A 82 13.31 -0.89 1.73
CA LEU A 82 13.82 -2.16 1.20
C LEU A 82 14.96 -1.94 0.20
N GLN A 83 14.81 -0.98 -0.72
CA GLN A 83 15.85 -0.62 -1.67
C GLN A 83 17.12 -0.09 -1.01
N ALA A 84 16.98 0.77 0.01
CA ALA A 84 18.11 1.35 0.72
C ALA A 84 18.96 0.29 1.46
N TYR A 85 18.33 -0.81 1.90
CA TYR A 85 19.00 -1.91 2.58
C TYR A 85 19.32 -3.11 1.66
N GLY A 86 19.21 -2.94 0.34
CA GLY A 86 19.51 -3.99 -0.64
C GLY A 86 18.60 -5.22 -0.55
N GLN A 87 17.41 -5.06 0.02
CA GLN A 87 16.42 -6.13 0.17
C GLN A 87 15.53 -6.26 -1.07
N PRO A 88 14.91 -7.43 -1.31
CA PRO A 88 13.85 -7.57 -2.30
C PRO A 88 12.76 -6.49 -2.12
N SER A 89 12.42 -5.79 -3.20
CA SER A 89 11.46 -4.67 -3.17
C SER A 89 10.34 -4.79 -4.21
N ASP A 90 10.13 -5.98 -4.78
CA ASP A 90 9.00 -6.24 -5.69
C ASP A 90 7.75 -6.49 -4.86
N ILE A 91 6.98 -5.43 -4.62
CA ILE A 91 5.74 -5.51 -3.85
C ILE A 91 4.65 -6.10 -4.74
N GLN A 92 4.20 -7.29 -4.39
CA GLN A 92 3.04 -7.94 -4.98
C GLN A 92 1.79 -7.52 -4.20
N ILE A 93 0.88 -6.83 -4.86
CA ILE A 93 -0.46 -6.57 -4.34
C ILE A 93 -1.27 -7.83 -4.54
N LEU A 94 -1.64 -8.52 -3.46
CA LEU A 94 -2.55 -9.66 -3.54
C LEU A 94 -4.01 -9.19 -3.57
N SER A 95 -4.31 -8.16 -2.77
CA SER A 95 -5.62 -7.53 -2.73
C SER A 95 -5.51 -6.05 -2.42
N GLY A 96 -6.19 -5.20 -3.19
CA GLY A 96 -6.36 -3.78 -2.90
C GLY A 96 -7.82 -3.48 -2.54
N TYR A 97 -8.47 -2.60 -3.30
CA TYR A 97 -9.91 -2.40 -3.21
C TYR A 97 -10.69 -3.70 -3.42
N ARG A 98 -11.75 -3.90 -2.63
CA ARG A 98 -12.74 -4.96 -2.79
C ARG A 98 -14.12 -4.34 -2.90
N THR A 99 -14.91 -4.78 -3.88
CA THR A 99 -16.34 -4.49 -3.88
C THR A 99 -17.02 -5.10 -2.65
N PRO A 100 -18.15 -4.53 -2.18
CA PRO A 100 -18.92 -5.13 -1.09
C PRO A 100 -19.29 -6.60 -1.38
N GLU A 101 -19.63 -6.90 -2.64
CA GLU A 101 -19.96 -8.23 -3.11
C GLU A 101 -18.77 -9.19 -3.00
N HIS A 102 -17.58 -8.80 -3.48
CA HIS A 102 -16.38 -9.61 -3.30
C HIS A 102 -16.07 -9.84 -1.82
N ASN A 103 -16.08 -8.78 -1.02
CA ASN A 103 -15.77 -8.88 0.40
C ASN A 103 -16.74 -9.82 1.14
N GLY A 104 -18.03 -9.81 0.79
CA GLY A 104 -19.03 -10.71 1.36
C GLY A 104 -18.86 -12.19 1.00
N ARG A 105 -18.11 -12.50 -0.06
CA ARG A 105 -17.80 -13.88 -0.48
C ARG A 105 -16.56 -14.46 0.19
N LEU A 106 -15.77 -13.65 0.88
CA LEU A 106 -14.52 -14.07 1.52
C LEU A 106 -14.76 -14.48 2.97
N GLU A 107 -14.40 -15.72 3.30
CA GLU A 107 -14.43 -16.21 4.68
C GLU A 107 -13.50 -15.37 5.58
N GLY A 108 -13.99 -14.98 6.76
CA GLY A 108 -13.24 -14.18 7.73
C GLY A 108 -13.07 -12.69 7.37
N ALA A 109 -13.59 -12.22 6.24
CA ALA A 109 -13.53 -10.80 5.90
C ALA A 109 -14.45 -9.96 6.81
N ALA A 110 -13.92 -8.85 7.33
CA ALA A 110 -14.69 -7.93 8.15
C ALA A 110 -15.78 -7.23 7.32
N LYS A 111 -17.00 -7.08 7.89
CA LYS A 111 -18.13 -6.38 7.24
C LYS A 111 -17.80 -4.92 6.86
N ASN A 112 -17.02 -4.24 7.70
CA ASN A 112 -16.57 -2.86 7.49
C ASN A 112 -15.09 -2.80 7.12
N SER A 113 -14.64 -3.71 6.25
CA SER A 113 -13.25 -3.79 5.81
C SER A 113 -12.77 -2.51 5.13
N LEU A 114 -11.56 -2.06 5.47
CA LEU A 114 -10.92 -0.90 4.84
C LEU A 114 -10.54 -1.16 3.37
N HIS A 115 -10.50 -2.43 2.93
CA HIS A 115 -10.41 -2.75 1.50
C HIS A 115 -11.58 -2.16 0.71
N MET A 116 -12.80 -2.18 1.25
CA MET A 116 -13.98 -1.62 0.57
C MET A 116 -13.95 -0.09 0.47
N GLN A 117 -13.06 0.56 1.21
CA GLN A 117 -12.87 2.00 1.20
C GLN A 117 -11.67 2.43 0.35
N GLY A 118 -10.93 1.49 -0.26
CA GLY A 118 -9.68 1.80 -0.97
C GLY A 118 -8.54 2.20 -0.03
N ARG A 119 -8.60 1.75 1.23
CA ARG A 119 -7.72 2.17 2.34
C ARG A 119 -6.85 1.04 2.90
N ALA A 120 -6.86 -0.12 2.24
CA ALA A 120 -6.06 -1.26 2.66
C ALA A 120 -5.51 -2.05 1.48
N ALA A 121 -4.36 -2.69 1.71
CA ALA A 121 -3.75 -3.64 0.79
C ALA A 121 -3.22 -4.86 1.54
N ASP A 122 -3.43 -6.03 0.94
CA ASP A 122 -2.75 -7.27 1.31
C ASP A 122 -1.56 -7.42 0.38
N ILE A 123 -0.35 -7.49 0.93
CA ILE A 123 0.90 -7.46 0.17
C ILE A 123 1.83 -8.63 0.51
N HIS A 124 2.53 -9.08 -0.51
CA HIS A 124 3.59 -10.08 -0.43
C HIS A 124 4.86 -9.55 -1.12
N ILE A 125 6.03 -9.90 -0.58
CA ILE A 125 7.30 -9.62 -1.24
C ILE A 125 8.09 -10.93 -1.27
N PRO A 126 8.30 -11.54 -2.46
CA PRO A 126 9.06 -12.76 -2.58
C PRO A 126 10.45 -12.62 -1.97
N GLY A 127 10.85 -13.59 -1.15
CA GLY A 127 12.13 -13.59 -0.44
C GLY A 127 12.16 -12.79 0.86
N MET A 128 11.06 -12.12 1.24
CA MET A 128 10.95 -11.43 2.54
C MET A 128 10.04 -12.20 3.49
N SER A 129 10.42 -12.25 4.77
CA SER A 129 9.53 -12.81 5.80
C SER A 129 8.37 -11.86 6.08
N THR A 130 7.17 -12.41 6.21
CA THR A 130 5.97 -11.64 6.57
C THR A 130 6.14 -10.94 7.92
N GLN A 131 6.89 -11.53 8.86
CA GLN A 131 7.21 -10.90 10.15
C GLN A 131 8.03 -9.62 9.98
N VAL A 132 9.05 -9.62 9.12
CA VAL A 132 9.86 -8.41 8.85
C VAL A 132 9.01 -7.34 8.19
N LEU A 133 8.19 -7.71 7.21
CA LEU A 133 7.28 -6.77 6.55
C LEU A 133 6.26 -6.18 7.54
N ALA A 134 5.68 -6.99 8.42
CA ALA A 134 4.72 -6.53 9.42
C ALA A 134 5.38 -5.55 10.42
N ASN A 135 6.61 -5.85 10.87
CA ASN A 135 7.36 -4.94 11.73
C ASN A 135 7.65 -3.61 11.03
N MET A 136 7.97 -3.64 9.73
CA MET A 136 8.14 -2.43 8.92
C MET A 136 6.86 -1.60 8.85
N GLY A 137 5.71 -2.22 8.54
CA GLY A 137 4.42 -1.53 8.53
C GLY A 137 4.12 -0.87 9.87
N LYS A 138 4.40 -1.56 10.99
CA LYS A 138 4.20 -1.03 12.35
C LYS A 138 5.10 0.18 12.62
N MET A 139 6.35 0.17 12.17
CA MET A 139 7.28 1.30 12.31
C MET A 139 6.87 2.54 11.51
N ILE A 140 6.18 2.36 10.38
CA ILE A 140 5.64 3.47 9.59
C ILE A 140 4.51 4.20 10.35
N ALA A 141 3.73 3.45 11.16
CA ALA A 141 2.73 3.97 12.08
C ALA A 141 1.69 4.90 11.42
N VAL A 142 1.15 4.49 10.27
CA VAL A 142 0.06 5.20 9.56
C VAL A 142 -1.32 4.58 9.82
N GLY A 143 -1.39 3.26 10.02
CA GLY A 143 -2.64 2.58 10.33
C GLY A 143 -2.44 1.14 10.78
N GLY A 144 -3.40 0.27 10.48
CA GLY A 144 -3.42 -1.11 10.94
C GLY A 144 -2.43 -2.02 10.19
N VAL A 145 -1.87 -3.01 10.91
CA VAL A 145 -1.03 -4.06 10.31
C VAL A 145 -1.48 -5.45 10.76
N GLY A 146 -1.88 -6.28 9.80
CA GLY A 146 -2.21 -7.69 10.02
C GLY A 146 -1.09 -8.61 9.53
N LEU A 147 -0.74 -9.63 10.32
CA LEU A 147 0.25 -10.65 9.95
C LEU A 147 -0.45 -11.97 9.63
N TYR A 148 -0.26 -12.49 8.41
CA TYR A 148 -0.85 -13.75 7.94
C TYR A 148 0.24 -14.71 7.45
N PRO A 149 1.00 -15.34 8.37
CA PRO A 149 2.19 -16.10 8.01
C PRO A 149 1.86 -17.38 7.24
N SER A 150 0.79 -18.08 7.61
CA SER A 150 0.29 -19.28 6.91
C SER A 150 -0.19 -18.99 5.49
N ARG A 151 -0.63 -17.75 5.23
CA ARG A 151 -1.11 -17.30 3.90
C ARG A 151 -0.04 -16.53 3.11
N GLY A 152 1.13 -16.28 3.73
CA GLY A 152 2.28 -15.65 3.08
C GLY A 152 2.18 -14.14 2.84
N PHE A 153 1.27 -13.41 3.48
CA PHE A 153 1.15 -11.96 3.26
C PHE A 153 1.02 -11.16 4.55
N ILE A 154 1.12 -9.83 4.42
CA ILE A 154 0.70 -8.90 5.46
C ILE A 154 -0.41 -8.00 4.95
N HIS A 155 -1.25 -7.54 5.87
CA HIS A 155 -2.23 -6.50 5.63
C HIS A 155 -1.68 -5.17 6.11
N VAL A 156 -1.86 -4.11 5.34
CA VAL A 156 -1.59 -2.73 5.75
C VAL A 156 -2.80 -1.85 5.40
N ASP A 157 -3.17 -0.95 6.32
CA ASP A 157 -4.26 0.00 6.11
C ASP A 157 -3.96 1.39 6.66
N THR A 158 -4.83 2.36 6.37
CA THR A 158 -4.75 3.75 6.84
C THR A 158 -5.78 4.08 7.92
N GLY A 159 -6.30 3.07 8.61
CA GLY A 159 -7.25 3.21 9.72
C GLY A 159 -6.57 3.51 11.07
N SER A 160 -7.19 3.08 12.16
CA SER A 160 -6.58 3.23 13.49
C SER A 160 -5.33 2.37 13.65
N LEU A 161 -4.36 2.87 14.42
CA LEU A 161 -3.15 2.14 14.77
C LEU A 161 -3.52 0.89 15.58
N ARG A 162 -3.27 -0.27 14.99
CA ARG A 162 -3.54 -1.57 15.60
C ARG A 162 -2.71 -2.64 14.89
N SER A 163 -2.51 -3.76 15.56
CA SER A 163 -1.93 -4.92 14.89
C SER A 163 -2.53 -6.21 15.37
N TRP A 164 -2.57 -7.21 14.50
CA TRP A 164 -3.15 -8.52 14.78
C TRP A 164 -2.40 -9.63 14.02
N VAL A 165 -2.60 -10.87 14.46
CA VAL A 165 -2.21 -12.07 13.74
C VAL A 165 -3.49 -12.78 13.34
N GLY A 166 -3.60 -13.20 12.10
CA GLY A 166 -4.78 -13.91 11.59
C GLY A 166 -4.43 -15.13 10.76
#